data_AF-A0A496PVX5-F1
#
_entry.id   AF-A0A496PVX5-F1
#
_cell.length_a   1.000
_cell.length_b   1.000
_cell.length_c   1.000
_cell.angle_alpha   90.00
_cell.angle_beta   90.00
_cell.angle_gamma   90.00
#
_symmetry.space_group_name_H-M   'P 1'
#
loop_
_entity.id
_entity.type
_entity.pdbx_description
1 polymer ?
#
loop_
_entity_poly.entity_id
_entity_poly.type
_entity_poly.pdbx_seq_one_letter_code
_entity_poly.pdbx_strand_id
1 'polypeptide(L)'
;MAEEKVPDLMDSTSKVGFHSVLQGSLSPSSPTYNRAFGNEVSNECNAPLIDSANDGTYLEFFCVKSTDSNPIEMVVEAAGTNIIDTVLTLYCVNFDPSNPLGNAIAFDDDGGEGTLSAITRSDEVVLTPEHVYWAVLSTYGANMTGNFLIQASPNLVTCDAVPTAGTSWGALKATYR
;
A
#
# COMPACT_ATOMS: atom_id res chain seq x y z
N MET A 1 15.07 -8.56 16.23
CA MET A 1 15.01 -8.90 14.79
C MET A 1 13.55 -9.15 14.54
N ALA A 2 12.89 -8.25 13.81
CA ALA A 2 11.52 -8.48 13.41
C ALA A 2 11.54 -9.56 12.31
N GLU A 3 10.62 -10.51 12.41
CA GLU A 3 10.56 -11.70 11.58
C GLU A 3 9.77 -11.37 10.32
N GLU A 4 10.32 -11.76 9.17
CA GLU A 4 9.70 -11.65 7.84
C GLU A 4 8.37 -12.41 7.85
N LYS A 5 7.30 -11.78 7.34
CA LYS A 5 6.00 -12.45 7.26
C LYS A 5 6.11 -13.57 6.22
N VAL A 6 5.73 -14.79 6.62
CA VAL A 6 5.73 -15.93 5.71
C VAL A 6 4.61 -15.73 4.66
N PRO A 7 4.87 -15.94 3.36
CA PRO A 7 3.88 -15.80 2.30
C PRO A 7 2.59 -16.57 2.62
N ASP A 8 1.45 -15.87 2.66
CA ASP A 8 0.16 -16.44 3.04
C ASP A 8 -0.55 -17.03 1.80
N LEU A 9 0.14 -17.93 1.10
CA LEU A 9 -0.30 -18.49 -0.19
C LEU A 9 -1.58 -19.35 -0.09
N MET A 10 -1.97 -19.75 1.12
CA MET A 10 -3.09 -20.66 1.38
C MET A 10 -4.48 -20.01 1.25
N ASP A 11 -4.60 -18.67 1.30
CA ASP A 11 -5.89 -17.98 1.12
C ASP A 11 -6.10 -17.42 -0.31
N SER A 12 -5.10 -17.55 -1.19
CA SER A 12 -5.16 -17.07 -2.58
C SER A 12 -6.15 -17.81 -3.49
N THR A 13 -6.85 -18.84 -2.99
CA THR A 13 -7.67 -19.74 -3.82
C THR A 13 -9.14 -19.33 -4.00
N SER A 14 -9.55 -18.15 -3.52
CA SER A 14 -10.86 -17.60 -3.85
C SER A 14 -10.75 -16.38 -4.77
N LYS A 15 -10.38 -16.59 -6.04
CA LYS A 15 -10.46 -15.59 -7.14
C LYS A 15 -11.91 -15.17 -7.50
N VAL A 16 -12.82 -15.17 -6.55
CA VAL A 16 -14.21 -14.73 -6.69
C VAL A 16 -14.39 -13.50 -5.79
N GLY A 17 -14.05 -12.32 -6.31
CA GLY A 17 -14.38 -11.07 -5.62
C GLY A 17 -13.50 -9.85 -5.87
N PHE A 18 -12.34 -9.91 -6.52
CA PHE A 18 -11.58 -8.68 -6.78
C PHE A 18 -12.33 -7.76 -7.76
N HIS A 19 -12.70 -6.56 -7.31
CA HIS A 19 -13.46 -5.59 -8.13
C HIS A 19 -12.67 -4.30 -8.45
N SER A 20 -11.63 -3.98 -7.67
CA SER A 20 -10.80 -2.78 -7.86
C SER A 20 -9.38 -3.18 -8.25
N VAL A 21 -8.87 -2.58 -9.32
CA VAL A 21 -7.49 -2.76 -9.79
C VAL A 21 -6.75 -1.44 -9.58
N LEU A 22 -5.72 -1.46 -8.75
CA LEU A 22 -4.75 -0.37 -8.64
C LEU A 22 -3.54 -0.74 -9.49
N GLN A 23 -3.13 0.11 -10.41
CA GLN A 23 -2.04 -0.21 -11.33
C GLN A 23 -1.24 1.02 -11.68
N GLY A 24 0.02 0.82 -12.03
CA GLY A 24 0.92 1.90 -12.38
C GLY A 24 2.30 1.40 -12.78
N SER A 25 3.25 2.33 -12.79
CA SER A 25 4.65 2.05 -13.06
C SER A 25 5.57 2.88 -12.17
N LEU A 26 6.56 2.23 -11.57
CA LEU A 26 7.64 2.88 -10.84
C LEU A 26 8.83 3.09 -11.76
N SER A 27 9.36 4.30 -11.79
CA SER A 27 10.42 4.75 -12.68
C SER A 27 11.33 5.76 -11.97
N PRO A 28 12.47 6.17 -12.55
CA PRO A 28 13.31 7.20 -11.96
C PRO A 28 12.64 8.58 -11.80
N SER A 29 11.50 8.81 -12.45
CA SER A 29 10.68 10.01 -12.25
C SER A 29 9.62 9.88 -11.16
N SER A 30 9.44 8.69 -10.58
CA SER A 30 8.52 8.47 -9.46
C SER A 30 9.05 9.15 -8.20
N PRO A 31 8.18 9.59 -7.29
CA PRO A 31 8.58 10.06 -5.97
C PRO A 31 9.37 8.98 -5.22
N THR A 32 10.19 9.42 -4.26
CA THR A 32 11.01 8.53 -3.44
C THR A 32 10.48 8.38 -2.02
N TYR A 33 10.71 7.21 -1.44
CA TYR A 33 10.25 6.78 -0.13
C TYR A 33 11.45 6.31 0.70
N ASN A 34 11.53 6.81 1.94
CA ASN A 34 12.44 6.25 2.93
C ASN A 34 11.76 5.03 3.52
N ARG A 35 12.21 3.83 3.15
CA ARG A 35 11.39 2.65 3.33
C ARG A 35 11.28 2.29 4.81
N ALA A 36 10.05 2.16 5.28
CA ALA A 36 9.75 1.64 6.60
C ALA A 36 9.78 0.09 6.60
N PHE A 37 9.72 -0.51 7.78
CA PHE A 37 9.62 -1.95 7.98
C PHE A 37 8.77 -2.25 9.21
N GLY A 38 7.95 -3.30 9.17
CA GLY A 38 7.09 -3.71 10.28
C GLY A 38 6.40 -5.03 9.98
N ASN A 39 5.61 -5.53 10.92
CA ASN A 39 4.85 -6.78 10.75
C ASN A 39 3.56 -6.80 11.59
N GLU A 40 3.16 -5.65 12.15
CA GLU A 40 1.98 -5.52 12.99
C GLU A 40 0.93 -4.67 12.28
N VAL A 41 -0.34 -4.97 12.57
CA VAL A 41 -1.50 -4.22 12.09
C VAL A 41 -2.06 -3.36 13.22
N SER A 42 -2.49 -2.15 12.89
CA SER A 42 -3.17 -1.22 13.79
C SER A 42 -4.30 -0.48 13.09
N ASN A 43 -5.54 -0.69 13.55
CA ASN A 43 -6.68 0.06 13.03
C ASN A 43 -6.74 1.50 13.62
N GLU A 44 -5.89 1.84 14.58
CA GLU A 44 -5.75 3.17 15.19
C GLU A 44 -4.63 4.03 14.56
N CYS A 45 -4.11 3.65 13.39
CA CYS A 45 -3.05 4.40 12.68
C CYS A 45 -1.72 4.48 13.44
N ASN A 46 -1.38 3.47 14.26
CA ASN A 46 -0.16 3.47 15.06
C ASN A 46 0.64 2.17 14.94
N ALA A 47 0.54 1.48 13.79
CA ALA A 47 1.31 0.28 13.53
C ALA A 47 2.81 0.61 13.73
N PRO A 48 3.53 -0.15 14.58
CA PRO A 48 4.90 0.16 14.92
C PRO A 48 5.83 -0.15 13.76
N LEU A 49 6.10 0.87 12.94
CA LEU A 49 7.10 0.80 11.90
C LEU A 49 8.47 1.27 12.40
N ILE A 50 9.52 0.65 11.88
CA ILE A 50 10.91 1.04 12.07
C ILE A 50 11.54 1.43 10.73
N ASP A 51 12.64 2.17 10.79
CA ASP A 51 13.42 2.51 9.60
C ASP A 51 14.18 1.28 9.07
N SER A 52 14.00 0.95 7.79
CA SER A 52 14.68 -0.17 7.13
C SER A 52 16.10 0.17 6.66
N ALA A 53 16.50 1.45 6.74
CA ALA A 53 17.71 2.03 6.14
C ALA A 53 17.79 1.95 4.60
N ASN A 54 16.75 1.46 3.93
CA ASN A 54 16.64 1.50 2.47
C ASN A 54 15.92 2.77 2.03
N ASP A 55 16.68 3.85 1.94
CA ASP A 55 16.17 5.15 1.53
C ASP A 55 16.15 5.32 0.01
N GLY A 56 15.27 6.21 -0.46
CA GLY A 56 15.24 6.60 -1.87
C GLY A 56 14.59 5.56 -2.81
N THR A 57 13.79 4.64 -2.29
CA THR A 57 13.03 3.67 -3.11
C THR A 57 11.93 4.38 -3.88
N TYR A 58 11.58 3.94 -5.09
CA TYR A 58 10.50 4.57 -5.84
C TYR A 58 9.14 4.14 -5.28
N LEU A 59 8.16 5.06 -5.29
CA LEU A 59 6.81 4.79 -4.78
C LEU A 59 5.70 5.29 -5.71
N GLU A 60 4.52 4.70 -5.57
CA GLU A 60 3.23 5.20 -6.05
C GLU A 60 2.21 5.08 -4.91
N PHE A 61 1.23 5.96 -4.88
CA PHE A 61 0.22 5.96 -3.82
C PHE A 61 -1.19 6.20 -4.36
N PHE A 62 -2.14 5.45 -3.81
CA PHE A 62 -3.54 5.51 -4.18
C PHE A 62 -4.38 5.98 -3.00
N CYS A 63 -5.25 6.95 -3.25
CA CYS A 63 -6.31 7.29 -2.32
C CYS A 63 -7.34 6.15 -2.36
N VAL A 64 -7.61 5.53 -1.21
CA VAL A 64 -8.56 4.43 -1.08
C VAL A 64 -9.51 4.65 0.08
N LYS A 65 -10.67 4.00 0.01
CA LYS A 65 -11.67 3.93 1.09
C LYS A 65 -12.34 2.57 1.09
N SER A 66 -12.78 2.12 2.26
CA SER A 66 -13.64 0.94 2.34
C SER A 66 -15.10 1.33 2.20
N THR A 67 -15.92 0.47 1.58
CA THR A 67 -17.38 0.64 1.48
C THR A 67 -18.12 -0.05 2.62
N ASP A 68 -17.44 -0.92 3.37
CA ASP A 68 -17.99 -1.65 4.52
C ASP A 68 -16.94 -1.86 5.63
N SER A 69 -17.32 -2.59 6.69
CA SER A 69 -16.44 -2.89 7.83
C SER A 69 -15.93 -4.34 7.82
N ASN A 70 -15.89 -4.98 6.65
CA ASN A 70 -15.23 -6.28 6.51
C ASN A 70 -13.71 -6.08 6.32
N PRO A 71 -12.88 -7.08 6.68
CA PRO A 71 -11.46 -7.05 6.36
C PRO A 71 -11.23 -6.81 4.87
N ILE A 72 -10.30 -5.91 4.54
CA ILE A 72 -9.88 -5.65 3.17
C ILE A 72 -8.82 -6.65 2.73
N GLU A 73 -8.55 -6.68 1.44
CA GLU A 73 -7.43 -7.40 0.83
C GLU A 73 -6.83 -6.56 -0.29
N MET A 74 -5.51 -6.58 -0.40
CA MET A 74 -4.71 -5.97 -1.45
C MET A 74 -3.52 -6.89 -1.75
N VAL A 75 -3.48 -7.46 -2.95
CA VAL A 75 -2.44 -8.41 -3.37
C VAL A 75 -1.75 -7.89 -4.62
N VAL A 76 -0.42 -7.78 -4.60
CA VAL A 76 0.36 -7.49 -5.81
C VAL A 76 0.34 -8.75 -6.71
N GLU A 77 -0.29 -8.66 -7.88
CA GLU A 77 -0.49 -9.78 -8.79
C GLU A 77 0.75 -9.99 -9.68
N ALA A 78 1.35 -11.18 -9.59
CA ALA A 78 2.53 -11.55 -10.37
C ALA A 78 2.31 -11.45 -11.88
N ALA A 79 1.14 -11.86 -12.40
CA ALA A 79 0.86 -11.82 -13.83
C ALA A 79 0.84 -10.40 -14.44
N GLY A 80 0.64 -9.36 -13.61
CA GLY A 80 0.60 -7.96 -14.02
C GLY A 80 1.80 -7.13 -13.57
N THR A 81 2.76 -7.74 -12.89
CA THR A 81 3.86 -7.05 -12.21
C THR A 81 5.21 -7.55 -12.73
N ASN A 82 6.12 -6.62 -13.03
CA ASN A 82 7.51 -6.95 -13.39
C ASN A 82 8.55 -6.31 -12.46
N ILE A 83 8.08 -5.60 -11.43
CA ILE A 83 8.89 -5.29 -10.26
C ILE A 83 9.16 -6.62 -9.55
N ILE A 84 10.42 -6.86 -9.22
CA ILE A 84 10.86 -8.15 -8.67
C ILE A 84 10.44 -8.26 -7.20
N ASP A 85 10.51 -7.16 -6.47
CA ASP A 85 10.38 -7.14 -5.03
C ASP A 85 9.66 -5.85 -4.60
N THR A 86 8.50 -6.01 -3.97
CA THR A 86 7.60 -4.89 -3.64
C THR A 86 7.47 -4.71 -2.15
N VAL A 87 7.01 -3.53 -1.75
CA VAL A 87 6.56 -3.26 -0.38
C VAL A 87 5.25 -2.50 -0.44
N LEU A 88 4.25 -2.99 0.28
CA LEU A 88 2.92 -2.40 0.40
C LEU A 88 2.70 -1.89 1.83
N THR A 89 2.42 -0.61 1.97
CA THR A 89 2.09 0.00 3.27
C THR A 89 0.76 0.74 3.16
N LEU A 90 -0.12 0.53 4.13
CA LEU A 90 -1.39 1.24 4.25
C LEU A 90 -1.29 2.30 5.34
N TYR A 91 -1.69 3.53 5.03
CA TYR A 91 -1.64 4.67 5.94
C TYR A 91 -3.02 5.32 6.11
N CYS A 92 -3.20 5.99 7.25
CA CYS A 92 -4.29 6.93 7.44
C CYS A 92 -4.09 8.23 6.66
N VAL A 93 -5.14 9.06 6.59
CA VAL A 93 -5.21 10.28 5.75
C VAL A 93 -4.02 11.24 5.88
N ASN A 94 -3.39 11.30 7.06
CA ASN A 94 -2.23 12.17 7.35
C ASN A 94 -0.88 11.54 6.99
N PHE A 95 -0.83 10.68 5.97
CA PHE A 95 0.41 10.13 5.43
C PHE A 95 1.37 11.25 5.01
N ASP A 96 2.63 11.13 5.43
CA ASP A 96 3.72 12.00 5.00
C ASP A 96 4.86 11.14 4.46
N PRO A 97 5.17 11.18 3.16
CA PRO A 97 6.27 10.37 2.59
C PRO A 97 7.64 10.75 3.15
N SER A 98 7.79 11.93 3.77
CA SER A 98 9.00 12.33 4.49
C SER A 98 9.08 11.84 5.94
N ASN A 99 7.96 11.35 6.49
CA ASN A 99 7.88 10.69 7.80
C ASN A 99 7.10 9.37 7.70
N PRO A 100 7.71 8.34 7.07
CA PRO A 100 7.06 7.08 6.73
C PRO A 100 6.73 6.20 7.95
N LEU A 101 7.24 6.53 9.13
CA LEU A 101 7.06 5.74 10.35
C LEU A 101 5.76 6.06 11.09
N GLY A 102 5.11 7.17 10.76
CA GLY A 102 3.87 7.60 11.41
C GLY A 102 2.62 7.18 10.63
N ASN A 103 1.48 7.09 11.33
CA ASN A 103 0.15 6.94 10.75
C ASN A 103 -0.09 5.64 9.94
N ALA A 104 0.74 4.62 10.13
CA ALA A 104 0.62 3.34 9.45
C ALA A 104 -0.47 2.48 10.07
N ILE A 105 -1.12 1.69 9.22
CA ILE A 105 -2.12 0.69 9.57
C ILE A 105 -1.55 -0.71 9.39
N ALA A 106 -0.92 -0.96 8.25
CA ALA A 106 -0.39 -2.26 7.89
C ALA A 106 0.82 -2.08 6.98
N PHE A 107 1.71 -3.05 7.02
CA PHE A 107 2.89 -3.15 6.18
C PHE A 107 3.06 -4.60 5.76
N ASP A 108 3.48 -4.81 4.53
CA ASP A 108 3.85 -6.12 4.02
C ASP A 108 4.91 -5.97 2.91
N ASP A 109 5.96 -6.78 2.93
CA ASP A 109 6.96 -6.87 1.86
C ASP A 109 6.91 -8.20 1.10
N ASP A 110 6.66 -9.34 1.76
CA ASP A 110 6.70 -10.67 1.12
C ASP A 110 5.47 -11.57 1.41
N GLY A 111 4.29 -10.98 1.64
CA GLY A 111 3.06 -11.73 1.94
C GLY A 111 2.40 -12.42 0.75
N GLY A 112 2.80 -12.11 -0.49
CA GLY A 112 2.21 -12.54 -1.76
C GLY A 112 2.99 -13.63 -2.51
N GLU A 113 2.84 -13.68 -3.85
CA GLU A 113 3.55 -14.67 -4.67
C GLU A 113 5.04 -14.30 -4.83
N GLY A 114 5.94 -15.14 -4.31
CA GLY A 114 7.38 -14.88 -4.39
C GLY A 114 7.77 -13.78 -3.40
N THR A 115 8.40 -12.72 -3.90
CA THR A 115 8.80 -11.53 -3.14
C THR A 115 7.84 -10.35 -3.35
N LEU A 116 6.58 -10.66 -3.62
CA LEU A 116 5.55 -9.66 -3.84
C LEU A 116 4.73 -9.51 -2.57
N SER A 117 4.20 -8.31 -2.34
CA SER A 117 3.51 -7.97 -1.10
C SER A 117 2.02 -8.28 -1.17
N ALA A 118 1.43 -8.63 -0.04
CA ALA A 118 0.00 -8.83 0.12
C ALA A 118 -0.47 -8.47 1.54
N ILE A 119 -1.51 -7.63 1.60
CA ILE A 119 -2.37 -7.51 2.78
C ILE A 119 -3.58 -8.40 2.52
N THR A 120 -3.71 -9.49 3.26
CA THR A 120 -4.75 -10.51 3.09
C THR A 120 -5.86 -10.33 4.12
N ARG A 121 -6.96 -11.08 3.98
CA ARG A 121 -8.03 -11.07 4.99
C ARG A 121 -7.58 -11.61 6.35
N SER A 122 -6.58 -12.50 6.38
CA SER A 122 -5.99 -13.05 7.61
C SER A 122 -5.23 -12.00 8.43
N ASP A 123 -4.82 -10.89 7.81
CA ASP A 123 -4.20 -9.76 8.53
C ASP A 123 -5.23 -8.94 9.33
N GLU A 124 -6.54 -9.21 9.17
CA GLU A 124 -7.64 -8.56 9.91
C GLU A 124 -7.64 -7.01 9.83
N VAL A 125 -7.15 -6.46 8.71
CA VAL A 125 -7.17 -5.01 8.45
C VAL A 125 -8.60 -4.56 8.15
N VAL A 126 -9.22 -3.88 9.12
CA VAL A 126 -10.60 -3.38 9.02
C VAL A 126 -10.59 -1.86 9.00
N LEU A 127 -10.97 -1.30 7.85
CA LEU A 127 -11.05 0.15 7.68
C LEU A 127 -12.44 0.66 8.06
N THR A 128 -12.50 1.90 8.56
CA THR A 128 -13.79 2.54 8.78
C THR A 128 -14.40 2.93 7.43
N PRO A 129 -15.66 2.54 7.14
CA PRO A 129 -16.29 2.84 5.86
C PRO A 129 -16.25 4.33 5.52
N GLU A 130 -16.06 4.66 4.24
CA GLU A 130 -16.01 6.01 3.68
C GLU A 130 -14.90 6.95 4.21
N HIS A 131 -14.07 6.50 5.15
CA HIS A 131 -12.85 7.22 5.50
C HIS A 131 -11.75 7.01 4.46
N VAL A 132 -10.93 8.05 4.28
CA VAL A 132 -9.82 8.08 3.32
C VAL A 132 -8.54 7.55 3.93
N TYR A 133 -7.87 6.69 3.17
CA TYR A 133 -6.60 6.06 3.47
C TYR A 133 -5.67 6.15 2.25
N TRP A 134 -4.38 5.90 2.46
CA TRP A 134 -3.36 5.87 1.40
C TRP A 134 -2.75 4.48 1.31
N ALA A 135 -3.00 3.80 0.21
CA ALA A 135 -2.27 2.58 -0.14
C ALA A 135 -1.00 2.99 -0.88
N VAL A 136 0.17 2.69 -0.31
CA VAL A 136 1.48 3.07 -0.82
C VAL A 136 2.19 1.80 -1.27
N LEU A 137 2.51 1.72 -2.55
CA LEU A 137 3.38 0.68 -3.09
C LEU A 137 4.76 1.29 -3.36
N SER A 138 5.81 0.62 -2.91
CA SER A 138 7.18 0.95 -3.23
C SER A 138 7.95 -0.28 -3.70
N THR A 139 9.12 -0.07 -4.29
CA THR A 139 10.08 -1.16 -4.51
C THR A 139 10.86 -1.45 -3.24
N TYR A 140 11.26 -2.70 -3.02
CA TYR A 140 12.07 -3.06 -1.85
C TYR A 140 13.44 -2.39 -1.81
N GLY A 141 14.11 -2.32 -2.97
CA GLY A 141 15.43 -1.72 -3.14
C GLY A 141 15.42 -0.46 -3.99
N ALA A 142 16.45 0.38 -3.83
CA ALA A 142 16.64 1.56 -4.65
C ALA A 142 16.94 1.19 -6.12
N ASN A 143 16.50 2.04 -7.06
CA ASN A 143 16.67 1.90 -8.52
C ASN A 143 15.90 0.74 -9.19
N MET A 144 15.08 -0.01 -8.46
CA MET A 144 14.21 -1.01 -9.06
C MET A 144 13.03 -0.30 -9.73
N THR A 145 12.67 -0.70 -10.95
CA THR A 145 11.62 -0.05 -11.75
C THR A 145 10.75 -1.12 -12.38
N GLY A 146 9.55 -0.75 -12.77
CA GLY A 146 8.64 -1.69 -13.39
C GLY A 146 7.18 -1.27 -13.29
N ASN A 147 6.33 -2.03 -13.96
CA ASN A 147 4.89 -1.97 -13.82
C ASN A 147 4.45 -2.87 -12.67
N PHE A 148 3.32 -2.51 -12.08
CA PHE A 148 2.66 -3.30 -11.05
C PHE A 148 1.16 -3.31 -11.24
N LEU A 149 0.55 -4.34 -10.67
CA LEU A 149 -0.88 -4.49 -10.55
C LEU A 149 -1.22 -4.99 -9.15
N ILE A 150 -2.10 -4.28 -8.44
CA ILE A 150 -2.65 -4.69 -7.15
C ILE A 150 -4.12 -5.04 -7.36
N GLN A 151 -4.48 -6.27 -7.01
CA GLN A 151 -5.87 -6.70 -6.90
C GLN A 151 -6.38 -6.39 -5.51
N ALA A 152 -7.50 -5.66 -5.43
CA ALA A 152 -8.11 -5.28 -4.17
C ALA A 152 -9.51 -5.89 -4.00
N SER A 153 -9.80 -6.29 -2.76
CA SER A 153 -11.11 -6.77 -2.32
C SER A 153 -12.25 -5.85 -2.78
N PRO A 154 -13.48 -6.36 -2.99
CA PRO A 154 -14.54 -5.57 -3.59
C PRO A 154 -15.07 -4.44 -2.70
N ASN A 155 -14.81 -4.51 -1.40
CA ASN A 155 -15.11 -3.45 -0.46
C ASN A 155 -14.04 -2.34 -0.42
N LEU A 156 -12.88 -2.50 -1.05
CA LEU A 156 -11.87 -1.45 -1.18
C LEU A 156 -11.99 -0.77 -2.55
N VAL A 157 -12.24 0.54 -2.54
CA VAL A 157 -12.39 1.34 -3.76
C VAL A 157 -11.43 2.53 -3.74
N THR A 158 -11.02 3.00 -4.92
CA THR A 158 -10.29 4.26 -5.02
C THR A 158 -11.21 5.42 -4.66
N CYS A 159 -10.67 6.46 -4.04
CA CYS A 159 -11.36 7.74 -4.00
C CYS A 159 -11.65 8.19 -5.44
N ASP A 160 -12.81 8.80 -5.70
CA ASP A 160 -13.09 9.42 -7.00
C ASP A 160 -11.95 10.39 -7.36
N ALA A 161 -11.70 10.57 -8.68
CA ALA A 161 -10.56 11.33 -9.20
C ALA A 161 -10.35 12.64 -8.41
N VAL A 162 -9.20 12.76 -7.72
CA VAL A 162 -8.76 14.04 -7.19
C VAL A 162 -8.55 14.96 -8.40
N PRO A 163 -9.32 16.05 -8.59
CA PRO A 163 -9.23 16.84 -9.80
C PRO A 163 -7.80 17.35 -10.00
N THR A 164 -7.15 16.91 -11.07
CA THR A 164 -5.77 17.28 -11.43
C THR A 164 -5.67 18.64 -12.12
N ALA A 165 -6.77 19.40 -12.23
CA ALA A 165 -6.77 20.75 -12.78
C ALA A 165 -6.28 21.77 -11.73
N GLY A 166 -4.97 21.97 -11.65
CA GLY A 166 -4.37 23.15 -11.01
C GLY A 166 -3.67 22.93 -9.66
N THR A 167 -3.48 21.69 -9.23
CA THR A 167 -3.03 21.40 -7.86
C THR A 167 -1.52 21.17 -7.85
N SER A 168 -0.73 22.21 -7.54
CA SER A 168 0.65 22.00 -7.10
C SER A 168 0.64 21.21 -5.79
N TRP A 169 1.73 20.50 -5.46
CA TRP A 169 1.88 19.75 -4.21
C TRP A 169 1.48 20.55 -2.94
N GLY A 170 1.59 21.88 -2.98
CA GLY A 170 1.14 22.76 -1.89
C GLY A 170 -0.39 22.87 -1.74
N ALA A 171 -1.16 22.68 -2.82
CA ALA A 171 -2.62 22.77 -2.80
C ALA A 171 -3.29 21.46 -2.31
N LEU A 172 -2.67 20.29 -2.51
CA LEU A 172 -3.15 19.03 -1.93
C LEU A 172 -3.14 19.04 -0.38
N LYS A 173 -2.18 19.75 0.23
CA LYS A 173 -2.11 19.92 1.69
C LYS A 173 -3.20 20.83 2.28
N ALA A 174 -3.87 21.65 1.48
CA ALA A 174 -4.82 22.66 1.96
C ALA A 174 -6.29 22.18 1.99
N THR A 175 -6.63 21.12 1.27
CA THR A 175 -8.01 20.62 1.16
C THR A 175 -8.43 19.71 2.34
N TYR A 176 -7.49 19.31 3.20
CA TYR A 176 -7.74 18.43 4.34
C TYR A 176 -7.32 19.06 5.69
N ARG A 177 -7.68 20.33 5.92
CA ARG A 177 -7.72 20.92 7.27
C ARG A 177 -9.16 20.96 7.79
#